data_AF-A0A7V9E1A3-F1
#
_entry.id   AF-A0A7V9E1A3-F1
#
_cell.length_a   1.000
_cell.length_b   1.000
_cell.length_c   1.000
_cell.angle_alpha   90.00
_cell.angle_beta   90.00
_cell.angle_gamma   90.00
#
_symmetry.space_group_name_H-M   'P 1'
#
loop_
_entity.id
_entity.type
_entity.pdbx_description
1 polymer ?
#
loop_
_entity_poly.entity_id
_entity_poly.type
_entity_poly.pdbx_seq_one_letter_code
_entity_poly.pdbx_strand_id
1 'polypeptide(L)'
;AVPVTASYIICAVITAPALIKLGVPDFAAHMFIFYYAVLSEVSPPTALSPFAAAAITGGDPYKTTFQAWKYTLPAFVVPFVFVLDPLGVGLLLALPPGGTWWDVAWITGTVVVALVALAAAAEGWLLTKTTLIERIILIVAGLVMIYPRSWLDAIGFALLACVVVLQLLRRRQRAEPAPSG
;
A
#
# COMPACT_ATOMS: atom_id res chain seq x y z
N ALA A 1 16.01 -13.93 13.26
CA ALA A 1 14.93 -13.88 12.26
C ALA A 1 14.95 -15.17 11.46
N VAL A 2 13.77 -15.67 11.10
CA VAL A 2 13.60 -16.89 10.31
C VAL A 2 13.64 -16.49 8.82
N PRO A 3 14.42 -17.16 7.96
CA PRO A 3 14.46 -16.84 6.53
C PRO A 3 13.07 -16.85 5.89
N VAL A 4 12.82 -15.99 4.88
CA VAL A 4 11.53 -15.90 4.16
C VAL A 4 10.96 -17.27 3.79
N THR A 5 11.81 -18.18 3.30
CA THR A 5 11.42 -19.52 2.88
C THR A 5 10.84 -20.35 4.03
N ALA A 6 11.48 -20.33 5.20
CA ALA A 6 11.02 -21.06 6.37
C ALA A 6 9.75 -20.43 6.97
N SER A 7 9.68 -19.09 7.05
CA SER A 7 8.47 -18.37 7.50
C SER A 7 7.28 -18.66 6.59
N TYR A 8 7.49 -18.65 5.27
CA TYR A 8 6.48 -19.01 4.29
C TYR A 8 5.96 -20.44 4.48
N ILE A 9 6.83 -21.45 4.61
CA ILE A 9 6.41 -22.85 4.77
C ILE A 9 5.56 -23.03 6.03
N ILE A 10 6.00 -22.47 7.16
CA ILE A 10 5.27 -22.56 8.43
C ILE A 10 3.88 -21.93 8.32
N CYS A 11 3.80 -20.72 7.77
CA CYS A 11 2.52 -20.04 7.60
C CYS A 11 1.64 -20.67 6.51
N ALA A 12 2.22 -21.21 5.44
CA ALA A 12 1.48 -21.84 4.35
C ALA A 12 0.71 -23.08 4.83
N VAL A 13 1.34 -23.92 5.65
CA VAL A 13 0.70 -25.14 6.19
C VAL A 13 -0.51 -24.82 7.09
N ILE A 14 -0.49 -23.67 7.77
CA ILE A 14 -1.56 -23.28 8.72
C ILE A 14 -2.61 -22.39 8.05
N THR A 15 -2.18 -21.34 7.34
CA THR A 15 -3.04 -20.26 6.85
C THR A 15 -3.62 -20.54 5.47
N ALA A 16 -2.88 -21.22 4.57
CA ALA A 16 -3.39 -21.48 3.22
C ALA A 16 -4.67 -22.32 3.23
N PRO A 17 -4.77 -23.44 4.00
CA PRO A 17 -6.01 -24.21 4.07
C PRO A 17 -7.21 -23.42 4.60
N ALA A 18 -6.96 -22.46 5.51
CA ALA A 18 -8.01 -21.61 6.06
C ALA A 18 -8.53 -20.61 5.01
N LEU A 19 -7.64 -19.95 4.27
CA LEU A 19 -8.01 -19.02 3.19
C LEU A 19 -8.74 -19.73 2.05
N ILE A 20 -8.27 -20.91 1.66
CA ILE A 20 -8.89 -21.71 0.59
C ILE A 20 -10.32 -22.13 0.98
N LYS A 21 -10.55 -22.51 2.25
CA LYS A 21 -11.89 -22.80 2.78
C LYS A 21 -12.83 -21.60 2.76
N LEU A 22 -12.30 -20.38 2.80
CA LEU A 22 -13.06 -19.13 2.68
C LEU A 22 -13.33 -18.75 1.22
N GLY A 23 -12.94 -19.57 0.25
CA GLY A 23 -13.19 -19.35 -1.18
C GLY A 23 -12.10 -18.57 -1.92
N VAL A 24 -10.95 -18.32 -1.27
CA VAL A 24 -9.79 -17.70 -1.91
C VAL A 24 -9.10 -18.72 -2.81
N PRO A 25 -8.78 -18.41 -4.08
CA PRO A 25 -8.05 -19.32 -4.96
C PRO A 25 -6.67 -19.69 -4.39
N ASP A 26 -6.22 -20.94 -4.61
CA ASP A 26 -4.96 -21.47 -4.08
C ASP A 26 -3.76 -20.56 -4.35
N PHE A 27 -3.58 -20.11 -5.59
CA PHE A 27 -2.46 -19.24 -5.96
C PHE A 27 -2.50 -17.88 -5.24
N ALA A 28 -3.70 -17.33 -5.01
CA ALA A 28 -3.88 -16.07 -4.30
C ALA A 28 -3.59 -16.23 -2.80
N ALA A 29 -4.03 -17.34 -2.19
CA ALA A 29 -3.71 -17.66 -0.80
C ALA A 29 -2.20 -17.84 -0.58
N HIS A 30 -1.52 -18.55 -1.48
CA HIS A 30 -0.07 -18.71 -1.40
C HIS A 30 0.69 -17.39 -1.64
N MET A 31 0.25 -16.56 -2.59
CA MET A 31 0.82 -15.23 -2.81
C MET A 31 0.62 -14.30 -1.62
N PHE A 32 -0.54 -14.33 -0.97
CA PHE A 32 -0.81 -13.57 0.25
C PHE A 32 0.22 -13.90 1.34
N ILE A 33 0.44 -15.20 1.59
CA ILE A 33 1.35 -15.67 2.63
C ILE A 33 2.80 -15.36 2.26
N PHE A 34 3.18 -15.56 0.99
CA PHE A 34 4.51 -15.20 0.50
C PHE A 34 4.79 -13.70 0.65
N TYR A 35 3.82 -12.86 0.31
CA TYR A 35 3.96 -11.41 0.42
C TYR A 35 4.19 -10.97 1.87
N TYR A 36 3.43 -11.52 2.82
CA TYR A 36 3.65 -11.23 4.25
C TYR A 36 4.94 -11.83 4.79
N ALA A 37 5.38 -12.99 4.29
CA ALA A 37 6.68 -13.54 4.65
C ALA A 37 7.81 -12.58 4.27
N VAL A 38 7.75 -11.97 3.07
CA VAL A 38 8.71 -10.94 2.65
C VAL A 38 8.59 -9.66 3.49
N LEU A 39 7.36 -9.18 3.74
CA LEU A 39 7.16 -7.98 4.57
C LEU A 39 7.55 -8.17 6.04
N SER A 40 7.58 -9.39 6.55
CA SER A 40 8.04 -9.66 7.92
C SER A 40 9.53 -9.34 8.15
N GLU A 41 10.32 -9.28 7.06
CA GLU A 41 11.74 -8.90 7.12
C GLU A 41 11.98 -7.39 7.24
N VAL A 42 10.95 -6.56 7.11
CA VAL A 42 11.04 -5.10 7.31
C VAL A 42 10.37 -4.62 8.59
N SER A 43 9.57 -5.48 9.26
CA SER A 43 8.91 -5.15 10.52
C SER A 43 9.85 -5.29 11.74
N PRO A 44 9.93 -4.29 12.63
CA PRO A 44 10.58 -4.46 13.93
C PRO A 44 9.87 -5.56 14.76
N PRO A 45 10.58 -6.43 15.51
CA PRO A 45 12.01 -6.46 15.81
C PRO A 45 12.87 -7.33 14.86
N THR A 46 12.28 -7.95 13.85
CA THR A 46 12.92 -8.97 13.00
C THR A 46 13.60 -8.41 11.74
N ALA A 47 13.74 -7.09 11.64
CA ALA A 47 14.08 -6.40 10.41
C ALA A 47 15.56 -6.51 9.99
N LEU A 48 16.01 -7.71 9.59
CA LEU A 48 17.42 -7.96 9.27
C LEU A 48 17.96 -7.08 8.13
N SER A 49 17.15 -6.84 7.11
CA SER A 49 17.54 -6.10 5.91
C SER A 49 17.92 -4.64 6.20
N PRO A 50 17.07 -3.82 6.87
CA PRO A 50 17.47 -2.46 7.25
C PRO A 50 18.59 -2.42 8.30
N PHE A 51 18.72 -3.42 9.17
CA PHE A 51 19.85 -3.52 10.11
C PHE A 51 21.18 -3.75 9.38
N ALA A 52 21.21 -4.64 8.39
CA ALA A 52 22.38 -4.88 7.55
C ALA A 52 22.74 -3.63 6.73
N ALA A 53 21.73 -2.96 6.15
CA ALA A 53 21.93 -1.71 5.41
C ALA A 53 22.51 -0.60 6.31
N ALA A 54 22.03 -0.48 7.55
CA ALA A 54 22.56 0.47 8.53
C ALA A 54 24.02 0.16 8.91
N ALA A 55 24.37 -1.12 9.08
CA ALA A 55 25.74 -1.54 9.38
C ALA A 55 26.74 -1.20 8.26
N ILE A 56 26.32 -1.30 6.99
CA ILE A 56 27.15 -0.95 5.83
C ILE A 56 27.29 0.58 5.67
N THR A 57 26.22 1.33 5.93
CA THR A 57 26.18 2.79 5.73
C THR A 57 26.64 3.59 6.95
N GLY A 58 26.89 2.94 8.09
CA GLY A 58 27.28 3.59 9.35
C GLY A 58 26.13 4.33 10.05
N GLY A 59 24.88 4.07 9.66
CA GLY A 59 23.69 4.67 10.26
C GLY A 59 23.26 4.00 11.55
N ASP A 60 22.36 4.65 12.29
CA ASP A 60 21.70 4.05 13.46
C ASP A 60 20.74 2.92 13.00
N PRO A 61 20.96 1.65 13.42
CA PRO A 61 20.15 0.52 12.97
C PRO A 61 18.67 0.63 13.34
N TYR A 62 18.37 1.19 14.53
CA TYR A 62 17.00 1.35 14.98
C TYR A 62 16.29 2.43 14.17
N LYS A 63 16.91 3.61 14.00
CA LYS A 63 16.30 4.71 13.22
C LYS A 63 16.07 4.30 11.76
N THR A 64 17.05 3.62 11.16
CA THR A 64 16.95 3.11 9.79
C THR A 64 15.78 2.14 9.64
N THR A 65 15.65 1.22 10.60
CA THR A 65 14.56 0.25 10.63
C THR A 65 13.20 0.91 10.77
N PHE A 66 13.05 1.87 11.69
CA PHE A 66 11.78 2.59 11.85
C PHE A 66 11.37 3.36 10.59
N GLN A 67 12.33 3.94 9.88
CA GLN A 67 12.06 4.64 8.63
C GLN A 67 11.69 3.67 7.51
N ALA A 68 12.42 2.56 7.37
CA ALA A 68 12.09 1.52 6.40
C ALA A 68 10.68 0.95 6.65
N TRP A 69 10.33 0.71 7.92
CA TRP A 69 9.00 0.25 8.30
C TRP A 69 7.92 1.28 7.95
N LYS A 70 8.16 2.58 8.26
CA LYS A 70 7.24 3.67 7.91
C LYS A 70 6.96 3.71 6.40
N TYR A 71 7.97 3.55 5.56
CA TYR A 71 7.80 3.58 4.09
C TYR A 71 7.12 2.32 3.54
N THR A 72 7.21 1.20 4.25
CA THR A 72 6.60 -0.06 3.82
C THR A 72 5.16 -0.22 4.31
N LEU A 73 4.68 0.61 5.25
CA LEU A 73 3.29 0.59 5.75
C LEU A 73 2.22 0.54 4.63
N PRO A 74 2.28 1.34 3.55
CA PRO A 74 1.30 1.25 2.46
C PRO A 74 1.28 -0.13 1.78
N ALA A 75 2.44 -0.80 1.69
CA ALA A 75 2.57 -2.10 1.04
C ALA A 75 1.83 -3.22 1.80
N PHE A 76 1.68 -3.10 3.14
CA PHE A 76 0.94 -4.08 3.95
C PHE A 76 -0.53 -4.25 3.55
N VAL A 77 -1.04 -3.30 2.77
CA VAL A 77 -2.44 -3.23 2.37
C VAL A 77 -2.70 -4.00 1.07
N VAL A 78 -1.69 -4.13 0.20
CA VAL A 78 -1.81 -4.76 -1.12
C VAL A 78 -2.39 -6.18 -1.09
N PRO A 79 -1.98 -7.06 -0.15
CA PRO A 79 -2.50 -8.43 -0.12
C PRO A 79 -4.01 -8.53 0.07
N PHE A 80 -4.63 -7.54 0.71
CA PHE A 80 -6.06 -7.52 0.93
C PHE A 80 -6.86 -7.29 -0.36
N VAL A 81 -6.28 -6.61 -1.36
CA VAL A 81 -6.96 -6.36 -2.63
C VAL A 81 -7.37 -7.68 -3.29
N PHE A 82 -6.44 -8.63 -3.38
CA PHE A 82 -6.66 -9.89 -4.13
C PHE A 82 -7.21 -11.04 -3.27
N VAL A 83 -7.44 -10.82 -1.98
CA VAL A 83 -8.04 -11.81 -1.07
C VAL A 83 -9.47 -11.45 -0.68
N LEU A 84 -9.80 -10.16 -0.57
CA LEU A 84 -11.12 -9.73 -0.11
C LEU A 84 -12.20 -9.77 -1.20
N ASP A 85 -11.83 -9.66 -2.48
CA ASP A 85 -12.78 -9.64 -3.59
C ASP A 85 -12.30 -10.52 -4.76
N PRO A 86 -13.18 -11.33 -5.38
CA PRO A 86 -12.83 -12.15 -6.53
C PRO A 86 -12.29 -11.37 -7.74
N LEU A 87 -12.67 -10.08 -7.90
CA LEU A 87 -12.12 -9.23 -8.95
C LEU A 87 -10.66 -8.86 -8.68
N GLY A 88 -10.28 -8.76 -7.41
CA GLY A 88 -8.95 -8.35 -6.98
C GLY A 88 -7.83 -9.29 -7.43
N VAL A 89 -8.13 -10.54 -7.77
CA VAL A 89 -7.16 -11.48 -8.37
C VAL A 89 -6.57 -10.96 -9.68
N GLY A 90 -7.22 -9.99 -10.33
CA GLY A 90 -6.68 -9.26 -11.46
C GLY A 90 -5.29 -8.65 -11.18
N LEU A 91 -5.01 -8.26 -9.93
CA LEU A 91 -3.70 -7.74 -9.54
C LEU A 91 -2.58 -8.79 -9.69
N LEU A 92 -2.93 -10.08 -9.62
CA LEU A 92 -2.00 -11.20 -9.81
C LEU A 92 -1.90 -11.63 -11.28
N LEU A 93 -2.37 -10.79 -12.23
CA LEU A 93 -2.46 -11.08 -13.66
C LEU A 93 -3.31 -12.33 -13.98
N ALA A 94 -4.19 -12.71 -13.06
CA ALA A 94 -5.17 -13.75 -13.25
C ALA A 94 -6.49 -13.11 -13.71
N LEU A 95 -7.08 -13.65 -14.79
CA LEU A 95 -8.33 -13.10 -15.30
C LEU A 95 -9.46 -13.35 -14.29
N PRO A 96 -10.17 -12.32 -13.80
CA PRO A 96 -11.27 -12.51 -12.86
C PRO A 96 -12.40 -13.35 -13.48
N PRO A 97 -13.17 -14.09 -12.68
CA PRO A 97 -14.33 -14.84 -13.19
C PRO A 97 -15.33 -13.89 -13.87
N GLY A 98 -15.48 -14.02 -15.19
CA GLY A 98 -16.35 -13.14 -15.99
C GLY A 98 -15.78 -11.75 -16.30
N GLY A 99 -14.52 -11.51 -15.95
CA GLY A 99 -13.81 -10.25 -16.22
C GLY A 99 -13.05 -10.24 -17.55
N THR A 100 -12.58 -9.06 -17.92
CA THR A 100 -11.80 -8.77 -19.11
C THR A 100 -10.40 -8.28 -18.73
N TRP A 101 -9.46 -8.27 -19.69
CA TRP A 101 -8.14 -7.68 -19.49
C TRP A 101 -8.19 -6.18 -19.13
N TRP A 102 -9.29 -5.50 -19.47
CA TRP A 102 -9.53 -4.13 -19.05
C TRP A 102 -9.68 -4.02 -17.52
N ASP A 103 -10.36 -4.97 -16.88
CA ASP A 103 -10.55 -4.97 -15.43
C ASP A 103 -9.22 -5.16 -14.69
N VAL A 104 -8.34 -5.99 -15.23
CA VAL A 104 -6.97 -6.17 -14.73
C VAL A 104 -6.19 -4.85 -14.77
N ALA A 105 -6.24 -4.15 -15.91
CA ALA A 105 -5.57 -2.86 -16.08
C ALA A 105 -6.17 -1.79 -15.14
N TRP A 106 -7.51 -1.76 -15.02
CA TRP A 106 -8.22 -0.84 -14.15
C TRP A 106 -7.86 -1.04 -12.68
N ILE A 107 -7.97 -2.27 -12.17
CA ILE A 107 -7.64 -2.61 -10.77
C ILE A 107 -6.17 -2.28 -10.48
N THR A 108 -5.26 -2.64 -11.39
CA THR A 108 -3.84 -2.32 -11.24
C THR A 108 -3.62 -0.81 -11.14
N GLY A 109 -4.26 -0.02 -12.01
CA GLY A 109 -4.20 1.45 -11.97
C GLY A 109 -4.75 2.03 -10.67
N THR A 110 -5.92 1.55 -10.24
CA THR A 110 -6.57 1.97 -8.98
C THR A 110 -5.69 1.65 -7.77
N VAL A 111 -5.11 0.45 -7.69
CA VAL A 111 -4.20 0.07 -6.58
C VAL A 111 -2.94 0.93 -6.56
N VAL A 112 -2.35 1.23 -7.73
CA VAL A 112 -1.21 2.15 -7.80
C VAL A 112 -1.59 3.52 -7.21
N VAL A 113 -2.74 4.06 -7.58
CA VAL A 113 -3.22 5.34 -7.06
C VAL A 113 -3.51 5.27 -5.56
N ALA A 114 -4.12 4.17 -5.09
CA ALA A 114 -4.39 3.94 -3.68
C ALA A 114 -3.08 3.90 -2.86
N LEU A 115 -2.05 3.20 -3.37
CA LEU A 115 -0.74 3.14 -2.74
C LEU A 115 -0.04 4.49 -2.70
N VAL A 116 -0.13 5.30 -3.77
CA VAL A 116 0.39 6.67 -3.77
C VAL A 116 -0.31 7.52 -2.71
N ALA A 117 -1.63 7.41 -2.58
CA ALA A 117 -2.38 8.14 -1.55
C ALA A 117 -1.96 7.72 -0.13
N LEU A 118 -1.84 6.41 0.13
CA LEU A 118 -1.39 5.88 1.42
C LEU A 118 0.08 6.24 1.72
N ALA A 119 0.96 6.20 0.73
CA ALA A 119 2.36 6.60 0.88
C ALA A 119 2.48 8.09 1.21
N ALA A 120 1.76 8.95 0.47
CA ALA A 120 1.72 10.38 0.73
C ALA A 120 1.17 10.69 2.14
N ALA A 121 0.17 9.92 2.59
CA ALA A 121 -0.32 10.02 3.95
C ALA A 121 0.72 9.53 4.99
N ALA A 122 1.45 8.46 4.73
CA ALA A 122 2.49 7.97 5.64
C ALA A 122 3.63 8.99 5.78
N GLU A 123 4.06 9.58 4.67
CA GLU A 123 5.16 10.55 4.61
C GLU A 123 4.77 11.94 5.11
N GLY A 124 3.51 12.35 4.93
CA GLY A 124 3.02 13.69 5.25
C GLY A 124 3.31 14.71 4.13
N TRP A 125 3.51 14.22 2.91
CA TRP A 125 3.84 15.03 1.75
C TRP A 125 3.24 14.41 0.48
N LEU A 126 2.57 15.23 -0.34
CA LEU A 126 2.12 14.84 -1.68
C LEU A 126 2.70 15.82 -2.72
N LEU A 127 2.11 17.01 -2.83
CA LEU A 127 2.67 18.13 -3.60
C LEU A 127 3.23 19.22 -2.69
N THR A 128 2.60 19.38 -1.52
CA THR A 128 3.05 20.22 -0.40
C THR A 128 2.96 19.43 0.90
N LYS A 129 3.45 19.99 2.01
CA LYS A 129 3.22 19.43 3.35
C LYS A 129 1.72 19.22 3.58
N THR A 130 1.31 17.98 3.85
CA THR A 130 -0.10 17.64 4.10
C THR A 130 -0.51 18.10 5.50
N THR A 131 -1.71 18.65 5.63
CA THR A 131 -2.33 18.88 6.95
C THR A 131 -2.81 17.56 7.56
N LEU A 132 -3.10 17.53 8.87
CA LEU A 132 -3.65 16.34 9.53
C LEU A 132 -4.97 15.90 8.89
N ILE A 133 -5.80 16.85 8.46
CA ILE A 133 -7.07 16.58 7.79
C ILE A 133 -6.83 15.95 6.41
N GLU A 134 -5.94 16.53 5.59
CA GLU A 134 -5.56 15.94 4.29
C GLU A 134 -4.98 14.54 4.45
N ARG A 135 -4.18 14.32 5.50
CA ARG A 135 -3.62 13.02 5.81
C ARG A 135 -4.70 11.98 6.10
N ILE A 136 -5.71 12.32 6.91
CA ILE A 136 -6.85 11.44 7.18
C ILE A 136 -7.64 11.17 5.89
N ILE A 137 -7.89 12.20 5.08
CA ILE A 137 -8.60 12.05 3.80
C ILE A 137 -7.83 11.13 2.86
N LEU A 138 -6.50 11.25 2.75
CA LEU A 138 -5.66 10.39 1.94
C LEU A 138 -5.66 8.93 2.44
N ILE A 139 -5.65 8.71 3.76
CA ILE A 139 -5.80 7.37 4.34
C ILE A 139 -7.14 6.78 3.94
N VAL A 140 -8.23 7.52 4.13
CA VAL A 140 -9.58 7.05 3.78
C VAL A 140 -9.69 6.79 2.28
N ALA A 141 -9.18 7.68 1.43
CA ALA A 141 -9.18 7.51 -0.02
C ALA A 141 -8.43 6.23 -0.43
N GLY A 142 -7.22 6.03 0.10
CA GLY A 142 -6.42 4.84 -0.16
C GLY A 142 -7.10 3.56 0.33
N LEU A 143 -7.68 3.56 1.53
CA LEU A 143 -8.36 2.40 2.10
C LEU A 143 -9.64 2.03 1.33
N VAL A 144 -10.40 3.02 0.89
CA VAL A 144 -11.64 2.81 0.12
C VAL A 144 -11.33 2.18 -1.25
N MET A 145 -10.24 2.60 -1.89
CA MET A 145 -9.80 2.09 -3.21
C MET A 145 -9.19 0.69 -3.17
N ILE A 146 -8.97 0.10 -1.99
CA ILE A 146 -8.52 -1.30 -1.87
C ILE A 146 -9.59 -2.25 -2.38
N TYR A 147 -10.85 -1.91 -2.15
CA TYR A 147 -11.97 -2.77 -2.48
C TYR A 147 -12.37 -2.48 -3.93
N PRO A 148 -12.12 -3.40 -4.90
CA PRO A 148 -12.22 -3.13 -6.32
C PRO A 148 -13.68 -3.05 -6.78
N ARG A 149 -14.36 -1.96 -6.42
CA ARG A 149 -15.71 -1.62 -6.86
C ARG A 149 -15.72 -0.24 -7.49
N SER A 150 -16.30 -0.14 -8.68
CA SER A 150 -16.36 1.08 -9.49
C SER A 150 -16.85 2.33 -8.75
N TRP A 151 -17.85 2.20 -7.87
CA TRP A 151 -18.37 3.33 -7.08
C TRP A 151 -17.47 3.73 -5.92
N LEU A 152 -16.75 2.78 -5.30
CA LEU A 152 -15.76 3.07 -4.26
C LEU A 152 -14.52 3.73 -4.86
N ASP A 153 -14.07 3.24 -6.02
CA ASP A 153 -12.99 3.84 -6.79
C ASP A 153 -13.30 5.31 -7.09
N ALA A 154 -14.52 5.61 -7.57
CA ALA A 154 -14.96 6.98 -7.85
C ALA A 154 -14.89 7.88 -6.60
N ILE A 155 -15.32 7.38 -5.43
CA ILE A 155 -15.21 8.11 -4.16
C ILE A 155 -13.74 8.34 -3.80
N GLY A 156 -12.90 7.32 -3.91
CA GLY A 156 -11.47 7.41 -3.63
C GLY A 156 -10.76 8.43 -4.52
N PHE A 157 -11.02 8.38 -5.83
CA PHE A 157 -10.51 9.36 -6.78
C PHE A 157 -11.01 10.78 -6.47
N ALA A 158 -12.28 10.96 -6.11
CA ALA A 158 -12.82 12.26 -5.74
C ALA A 158 -12.14 12.82 -4.47
N LEU A 159 -11.92 12.00 -3.45
CA LEU A 159 -11.21 12.39 -2.23
C LEU A 159 -9.75 12.75 -2.52
N LEU A 160 -9.05 11.96 -3.33
CA LEU A 160 -7.69 12.25 -3.75
C LEU A 160 -7.61 13.55 -4.55
N ALA A 161 -8.51 13.74 -5.54
CA ALA A 161 -8.58 14.94 -6.35
C ALA A 161 -8.86 16.19 -5.48
N CYS A 162 -9.75 16.08 -4.48
CA CYS A 162 -10.00 17.15 -3.52
C CYS A 162 -8.72 17.58 -2.80
N VAL A 163 -7.94 16.63 -2.27
CA VAL A 163 -6.66 16.91 -1.60
C VAL A 163 -5.66 17.54 -2.57
N VAL A 164 -5.55 17.02 -3.79
CA VAL A 164 -4.65 17.56 -4.82
C VAL A 164 -5.02 19.01 -5.17
N VAL A 165 -6.30 19.29 -5.39
CA VAL A 165 -6.79 20.65 -5.70
C VAL A 165 -6.49 21.60 -4.55
N LEU A 166 -6.79 21.21 -3.30
CA LEU A 166 -6.47 22.02 -2.12
C LEU A 166 -4.97 22.34 -2.02
N GLN A 167 -4.10 21.36 -2.32
CA GLN A 167 -2.65 21.57 -2.31
C GLN A 167 -2.17 22.44 -3.45
N LEU A 168 -2.73 22.29 -4.66
CA LEU A 168 -2.40 23.14 -5.80
C LEU A 168 -2.80 24.60 -5.56
N LEU A 169 -3.99 24.83 -4.99
CA LEU A 169 -4.46 26.18 -4.64
C LEU A 169 -3.55 26.84 -3.59
N ARG A 170 -3.14 26.10 -2.55
CA ARG A 170 -2.19 26.62 -1.55
C ARG A 170 -0.79 26.85 -2.11
N ARG A 171 -0.32 25.98 -3.02
CA ARG A 171 0.97 26.15 -3.69
C ARG A 171 1.01 27.42 -4.53
N ARG A 172 -0.11 27.75 -5.19
CA ARG A 172 -0.28 29.01 -5.94
C ARG A 172 -0.27 30.25 -5.04
N GLN A 173 -1.03 30.22 -3.94
CA GLN A 173 -1.06 31.33 -2.96
C GLN A 173 0.32 31.60 -2.32
N ARG A 174 1.15 30.57 -2.16
CA ARG A 174 2.52 30.71 -1.65
C ARG A 174 3.52 31.23 -2.70
N ALA A 175 3.17 31.18 -3.97
CA ALA A 175 4.02 31.61 -5.08
C ALA A 175 3.79 33.07 -5.48
N GLU A 176 2.73 33.73 -4.98
CA GLU A 176 2.57 35.19 -5.07
C GLU A 176 3.45 35.86 -4.00
N PRO A 177 4.48 36.63 -4.38
CA PRO A 177 5.27 37.39 -3.41
C PRO A 177 4.42 38.53 -2.85
N ALA A 178 4.57 38.82 -1.55
CA ALA A 178 4.02 40.01 -0.93
C ALA A 178 4.38 41.26 -1.74
N PRO A 179 3.46 42.22 -1.95
CA PRO A 179 3.81 43.48 -2.58
C PRO A 179 4.88 44.16 -1.74
N SER A 180 6.05 44.39 -2.34
CA SER A 180 7.12 45.20 -1.77
C SER A 180 6.61 46.63 -1.56
N GLY A 181 6.30 46.96 -0.31
CA GLY A 181 5.99 48.31 0.16
C GLY A 181 7.06 48.75 1.14
#